data_AF-A0A2N0VPE8-F1
#
_entry.id   AF-A0A2N0VPE8-F1
#
_cell.length_a   1.000
_cell.length_b   1.000
_cell.length_c   1.000
_cell.angle_alpha   90.00
_cell.angle_beta   90.00
_cell.angle_gamma   90.00
#
_symmetry.space_group_name_H-M   'P 1'
#
loop_
_entity.id
_entity.type
_entity.pdbx_description
1 polymer ?
#
loop_
_entity_poly.entity_id
_entity_poly.type
_entity_poly.pdbx_seq_one_letter_code
_entity_poly.pdbx_strand_id
1 'polypeptide(L)'
;MRTIETLKPGSQVDHYFLIHKSIQGVTGQGKPYLTLYLKDKSGEIEAKVWTVSEEDIKLLQPEQLIRVKGDVIDYRGRKQMKVNQFRLVTPEDGVKLENFLESAPVNEDDMMEQLMDYVIEIENANLQRIIRLLLKKYAHQFMVYPAASSNHHNFVSGLLFHVLTMLKQAKALCDIYPTLNRSLLYAGIIAHDMGKVKELSGPVATTYTVEGNLLGHISIMSDEVANIAREHNIEGEEVMLLRHMILSHHGKYEYGSPKLPMLKEAEMLHFIDNIDARMQMFDKHMKKVEKGQYTERIFALENRQFYKPVSLD
;
A
#
# COMPACT_ATOMS: atom_id res chain seq x y z
N MET A 1 -15.30 21.27 -4.85
CA MET A 1 -13.94 21.47 -5.39
C MET A 1 -13.78 20.59 -6.62
N ARG A 2 -13.07 21.02 -7.67
CA ARG A 2 -12.75 20.16 -8.82
C ARG A 2 -11.64 19.19 -8.40
N THR A 3 -11.92 17.90 -8.43
CA THR A 3 -10.95 16.83 -8.20
C THR A 3 -10.57 16.16 -9.53
N ILE A 4 -9.44 15.46 -9.59
CA ILE A 4 -8.99 14.72 -10.79
C ILE A 4 -10.09 13.84 -11.38
N GLU A 5 -10.83 13.13 -10.53
CA GLU A 5 -11.94 12.27 -10.94
C GLU A 5 -13.00 13.03 -11.76
N THR A 6 -13.33 14.24 -11.32
CA THR A 6 -14.35 15.10 -11.96
C THR A 6 -13.86 15.87 -13.20
N LEU A 7 -12.54 15.89 -13.46
CA LEU A 7 -11.99 16.59 -14.63
C LEU A 7 -12.42 15.89 -15.94
N LYS A 8 -12.79 16.72 -16.93
CA LYS A 8 -13.16 16.30 -18.29
C LYS A 8 -12.24 16.97 -19.32
N PRO A 9 -12.00 16.36 -20.49
CA PRO A 9 -11.35 17.04 -21.60
C PRO A 9 -11.99 18.42 -21.88
N GLY A 10 -11.16 19.43 -22.11
CA GLY A 10 -11.55 20.84 -22.24
C GLY A 10 -11.59 21.62 -20.93
N SER A 11 -11.38 20.97 -19.77
CA SER A 11 -11.34 21.66 -18.48
C SER A 11 -10.03 22.44 -18.31
N GLN A 12 -10.14 23.71 -17.91
CA GLN A 12 -9.03 24.46 -17.34
C GLN A 12 -8.86 24.15 -15.85
N VAL A 13 -7.61 23.96 -15.44
CA VAL A 13 -7.22 23.61 -14.08
C VAL A 13 -6.28 24.67 -13.54
N ASP A 14 -6.53 25.11 -12.31
CA ASP A 14 -5.59 25.85 -11.45
C ASP A 14 -5.72 25.24 -10.06
N HIS A 15 -4.86 24.27 -9.75
CA HIS A 15 -5.00 23.48 -8.53
C HIS A 15 -3.66 22.97 -8.01
N TYR A 16 -3.67 22.52 -6.75
CA TYR A 16 -2.51 21.90 -6.11
C TYR A 16 -2.52 20.40 -6.37
N PHE A 17 -1.33 19.82 -6.53
CA PHE A 17 -1.14 18.40 -6.76
C PHE A 17 0.14 17.91 -6.07
N LEU A 18 0.15 16.63 -5.73
CA LEU A 18 1.36 15.89 -5.41
C LEU A 18 1.97 15.32 -6.68
N ILE A 19 3.28 15.47 -6.86
CA ILE A 19 4.02 14.72 -7.88
C ILE A 19 4.22 13.29 -7.35
N HIS A 20 3.50 12.33 -7.93
CA HIS A 20 3.66 10.91 -7.60
C HIS A 20 4.86 10.30 -8.36
N LYS A 21 5.04 10.67 -9.62
CA LYS A 21 6.13 10.21 -10.48
C LYS A 21 6.55 11.30 -11.46
N SER A 22 7.84 11.37 -11.77
CA SER A 22 8.40 12.27 -12.76
C SER A 22 9.29 11.48 -13.71
N ILE A 23 9.03 11.59 -15.01
CA ILE A 23 9.79 10.88 -16.06
C ILE A 23 10.31 11.91 -17.05
N GLN A 24 11.63 12.00 -17.19
CA GLN A 24 12.27 12.81 -18.20
C GLN A 24 12.24 12.10 -19.56
N GLY A 25 11.86 12.86 -20.58
CA GLY A 25 11.95 12.45 -21.97
C GLY A 25 12.60 13.52 -22.81
N VAL A 26 12.89 13.17 -24.07
CA VAL A 26 13.44 14.08 -25.07
C VAL A 26 12.51 14.09 -26.27
N THR A 27 12.15 15.28 -26.75
CA THR A 27 11.33 15.44 -27.96
C THR A 27 12.11 15.05 -29.21
N GLY A 28 11.43 14.87 -30.35
CA GLY A 28 12.11 14.61 -31.62
C GLY A 28 13.06 15.74 -32.07
N GLN A 29 12.96 16.94 -31.48
CA GLN A 29 13.86 18.08 -31.70
C GLN A 29 14.99 18.18 -30.66
N GLY A 30 15.19 17.16 -29.82
CA GLY A 30 16.25 17.13 -28.80
C GLY A 30 15.96 17.94 -27.54
N LYS A 31 14.80 18.61 -27.44
CA LYS A 31 14.44 19.38 -26.23
C LYS A 31 13.90 18.47 -25.12
N PRO A 32 14.35 18.62 -23.87
CA PRO A 32 13.84 17.84 -22.75
C PRO A 32 12.40 18.23 -22.40
N TYR A 33 11.64 17.26 -21.89
CA TYR A 33 10.30 17.45 -21.33
C TYR A 33 10.11 16.51 -20.12
N LEU A 34 9.13 16.81 -19.27
CA LEU A 34 8.73 15.94 -18.18
C LEU A 34 7.33 15.38 -18.41
N THR A 35 7.16 14.10 -18.08
CA THR A 35 5.87 13.49 -17.83
C THR A 35 5.71 13.35 -16.33
N LEU A 36 4.80 14.12 -15.75
CA LEU A 36 4.44 14.06 -14.35
C LEU A 36 3.19 13.21 -14.19
N TYR A 37 3.12 12.45 -13.11
CA TYR A 37 1.91 11.79 -12.66
C TYR A 37 1.46 12.55 -11.42
N LEU A 38 0.42 13.38 -11.61
CA LEU A 38 -0.07 14.29 -10.59
C LEU A 38 -1.23 13.65 -9.84
N LYS A 39 -1.16 13.67 -8.51
CA LYS A 39 -2.11 12.99 -7.62
C LYS A 39 -2.85 13.96 -6.72
N ASP A 40 -4.13 13.67 -6.50
CA ASP A 40 -4.96 14.17 -5.41
C ASP A 40 -5.68 12.98 -4.74
N LYS A 41 -6.53 13.23 -3.73
CA LYS A 41 -7.27 12.15 -3.03
C LYS A 41 -8.24 11.36 -3.92
N SER A 42 -8.61 11.90 -5.07
CA SER A 42 -9.58 11.26 -5.99
C SER A 42 -8.91 10.39 -7.05
N GLY A 43 -7.64 10.61 -7.34
CA GLY A 43 -6.92 9.81 -8.32
C GLY A 43 -5.64 10.45 -8.83
N GLU A 44 -5.23 10.01 -10.01
CA GLU A 44 -4.00 10.43 -10.68
C GLU A 44 -4.27 10.83 -12.12
N ILE A 45 -3.54 11.83 -12.61
CA ILE A 45 -3.58 12.29 -14.01
C ILE A 45 -2.16 12.41 -14.58
N GLU A 46 -1.96 11.87 -15.79
CA GLU A 46 -0.72 12.11 -16.53
C GLU A 46 -0.70 13.56 -17.02
N ALA A 47 0.39 14.28 -16.74
CA ALA A 47 0.58 15.67 -17.10
C ALA A 47 1.91 15.87 -17.87
N LYS A 48 1.86 16.61 -18.97
CA LYS A 48 3.05 16.94 -19.79
C LYS A 48 3.51 18.36 -19.51
N VAL A 49 4.77 18.50 -19.08
CA VAL A 49 5.48 19.77 -19.01
C VAL A 49 6.44 19.82 -20.20
N TRP A 50 6.08 20.60 -21.21
CA TRP A 50 6.88 20.73 -22.43
C TRP A 50 7.95 21.79 -22.26
N THR A 51 9.18 21.51 -22.70
CA THR A 51 10.33 22.41 -22.60
C THR A 51 10.66 22.73 -21.15
N VAL A 52 11.49 21.89 -20.53
CA VAL A 52 11.94 22.06 -19.14
C VAL A 52 13.41 22.47 -19.09
N SER A 53 13.77 23.29 -18.10
CA SER A 53 15.16 23.58 -17.75
C SER A 53 15.74 22.50 -16.83
N GLU A 54 17.06 22.53 -16.58
CA GLU A 54 17.69 21.65 -15.59
C GLU A 54 17.18 21.94 -14.16
N GLU A 55 16.84 23.20 -13.85
CA GLU A 55 16.24 23.56 -12.57
C GLU A 55 14.85 22.97 -12.43
N ASP A 56 14.01 23.03 -13.47
CA ASP A 56 12.67 22.43 -13.46
C ASP A 56 12.75 20.92 -13.21
N ILE A 57 13.73 20.24 -13.81
CA ILE A 57 13.95 18.81 -13.59
C ILE A 57 14.30 18.55 -12.12
N LYS A 58 15.15 19.37 -11.49
CA LYS A 58 15.50 19.23 -10.07
C LYS A 58 14.33 19.54 -9.13
N LEU A 59 13.46 20.48 -9.50
CA LEU A 59 12.32 20.89 -8.68
C LEU A 59 11.13 19.92 -8.79
N LEU A 60 10.86 19.39 -10.00
CA LEU A 60 9.70 18.56 -10.29
C LEU A 60 9.98 17.07 -10.03
N GLN A 61 10.31 16.78 -8.77
CA GLN A 61 10.61 15.45 -8.27
C GLN A 61 9.42 14.85 -7.50
N PRO A 62 9.37 13.51 -7.33
CA PRO A 62 8.37 12.88 -6.47
C PRO A 62 8.32 13.49 -5.07
N GLU A 63 7.16 13.38 -4.42
CA GLU A 63 6.89 13.92 -3.07
C GLU A 63 6.74 15.44 -2.98
N GLN A 64 7.04 16.17 -4.06
CA GLN A 64 6.86 17.62 -4.11
C GLN A 64 5.39 17.99 -4.34
N LEU A 65 4.93 18.99 -3.60
CA LEU A 65 3.64 19.64 -3.82
C LEU A 65 3.82 20.83 -4.77
N ILE A 66 3.02 20.86 -5.83
CA ILE A 66 3.05 21.93 -6.82
C ILE A 66 1.65 22.48 -7.05
N ARG A 67 1.57 23.78 -7.31
CA ARG A 67 0.40 24.38 -7.93
C ARG A 67 0.58 24.34 -9.44
N VAL A 68 -0.41 23.81 -10.15
CA VAL A 68 -0.39 23.64 -11.60
C VAL A 68 -1.55 24.38 -12.23
N LYS A 69 -1.25 25.17 -13.26
CA LYS A 69 -2.22 25.67 -14.22
C LYS A 69 -2.05 24.93 -15.54
N GLY A 70 -3.12 24.38 -16.07
CA GLY A 70 -3.08 23.57 -17.28
C GLY A 70 -4.43 23.27 -17.88
N ASP A 71 -4.40 22.67 -19.05
CA ASP A 71 -5.59 22.27 -19.82
C ASP A 71 -5.69 20.75 -19.85
N VAL A 72 -6.84 20.20 -19.47
CA VAL A 72 -7.13 18.76 -19.62
C VAL A 72 -7.52 18.49 -21.07
N ILE A 73 -6.84 17.56 -21.71
CA ILE A 73 -7.07 17.13 -23.09
C ILE A 73 -7.41 15.64 -23.14
N ASP A 74 -8.11 15.24 -24.20
CA ASP A 74 -8.19 13.84 -24.58
C ASP A 74 -6.96 13.51 -25.43
N TYR A 75 -6.16 12.55 -24.96
CA TYR A 75 -5.05 12.01 -25.71
C TYR A 75 -5.24 10.50 -25.87
N ARG A 76 -5.61 10.09 -27.09
CA ARG A 76 -5.84 8.68 -27.45
C ARG A 76 -6.86 7.99 -26.53
N GLY A 77 -7.94 8.68 -26.18
CA GLY A 77 -9.01 8.16 -25.32
C GLY A 77 -8.67 8.16 -23.84
N ARG A 78 -7.55 8.77 -23.43
CA ARG A 78 -7.17 8.94 -22.02
C ARG A 78 -7.09 10.42 -21.68
N LYS A 79 -7.52 10.77 -20.45
CA LYS A 79 -7.36 12.12 -19.90
C LYS A 79 -5.88 12.39 -19.66
N GLN A 80 -5.36 13.46 -20.25
CA GLN A 80 -4.00 13.97 -20.01
C GLN A 80 -4.08 15.47 -19.74
N MET A 81 -3.19 16.01 -18.92
CA MET A 81 -3.08 17.45 -18.71
C MET A 81 -1.88 18.02 -19.48
N LYS A 82 -2.09 19.11 -20.21
CA LYS A 82 -1.00 19.96 -20.70
C LYS A 82 -0.72 21.03 -19.65
N VAL A 83 0.47 21.02 -19.07
CA VAL A 83 0.88 22.01 -18.06
C VAL A 83 1.29 23.30 -18.76
N ASN A 84 0.69 24.41 -18.35
CA ASN A 84 0.99 25.75 -18.87
C ASN A 84 1.88 26.54 -17.90
N GLN A 85 1.60 26.43 -16.60
CA GLN A 85 2.39 27.07 -15.55
C GLN A 85 2.43 26.15 -14.32
N PHE A 86 3.52 26.22 -13.57
CA PHE A 86 3.62 25.55 -12.27
C PHE A 86 4.45 26.40 -11.30
N ARG A 87 4.29 26.13 -10.01
CA ARG A 87 5.23 26.56 -8.96
C ARG A 87 5.19 25.57 -7.81
N LEU A 88 6.26 25.52 -7.02
CA LEU A 88 6.23 24.81 -5.74
C LEU A 88 5.22 25.45 -4.78
N VAL A 89 4.64 24.61 -3.94
CA VAL A 89 3.87 25.04 -2.78
C VAL A 89 4.81 25.66 -1.75
N THR A 90 4.39 26.78 -1.17
CA THR A 90 5.11 27.44 -0.08
C THR A 90 4.29 27.34 1.22
N PRO A 91 4.90 27.56 2.40
CA PRO A 91 4.17 27.53 3.66
C PRO A 91 2.96 28.49 3.69
N GLU A 92 3.01 29.61 2.97
CA GLU A 92 1.89 30.58 2.90
C GLU A 92 0.65 30.03 2.18
N ASP A 93 0.78 28.95 1.38
CA ASP A 93 -0.37 28.33 0.73
C ASP A 93 -1.27 27.57 1.70
N GLY A 94 -0.77 27.20 2.89
CA GLY A 94 -1.51 26.43 3.89
C GLY A 94 -1.84 24.99 3.46
N VAL A 95 -1.13 24.47 2.46
CA VAL A 95 -1.37 23.16 1.85
C VAL A 95 -0.38 22.13 2.41
N LYS A 96 -0.89 21.00 2.92
CA LYS A 96 -0.08 19.90 3.48
C LYS A 96 -0.10 18.67 2.58
N LEU A 97 0.94 17.84 2.68
CA LEU A 97 1.09 16.61 1.89
C LEU A 97 -0.05 15.62 2.13
N GLU A 98 -0.49 15.47 3.38
CA GLU A 98 -1.63 14.66 3.82
C GLU A 98 -2.94 15.00 3.10
N ASN A 99 -3.07 16.20 2.54
CA ASN A 99 -4.26 16.62 1.78
C ASN A 99 -4.35 15.95 0.40
N PHE A 100 -3.30 15.30 -0.09
CA PHE A 100 -3.24 14.65 -1.42
C PHE A 100 -3.03 13.15 -1.35
N LEU A 101 -2.74 12.62 -0.16
CA LEU A 101 -2.55 11.20 0.06
C LEU A 101 -3.89 10.57 0.44
N GLU A 102 -4.17 9.44 -0.20
CA GLU A 102 -5.14 8.50 0.33
C GLU A 102 -4.53 7.91 1.61
N SER A 103 -5.34 7.76 2.64
CA SER A 103 -4.94 7.19 3.93
C SER A 103 -5.94 6.13 4.35
N ALA A 104 -5.57 5.32 5.35
CA ALA A 104 -6.52 4.43 6.01
C ALA A 104 -7.76 5.20 6.52
N PRO A 105 -8.93 4.54 6.59
CA PRO A 105 -10.18 5.16 7.04
C PRO A 105 -10.21 5.40 8.56
N VAL A 106 -9.23 4.87 9.30
CA VAL A 106 -9.07 4.99 10.76
C VAL A 106 -7.74 5.68 11.03
N ASN A 107 -7.67 6.51 12.07
CA ASN A 107 -6.44 7.17 12.48
C ASN A 107 -5.36 6.13 12.89
N GLU A 108 -4.11 6.40 12.54
CA GLU A 108 -2.97 5.51 12.80
C GLU A 108 -2.71 5.22 14.28
N ASP A 109 -2.91 6.19 15.17
CA ASP A 109 -2.77 6.00 16.61
C ASP A 109 -3.87 5.06 17.14
N ASP A 110 -5.13 5.29 16.74
CA ASP A 110 -6.27 4.44 17.12
C ASP A 110 -6.12 3.00 16.58
N MET A 111 -5.56 2.85 15.37
CA MET A 111 -5.27 1.53 14.80
C MET A 111 -4.15 0.82 15.55
N MET A 112 -3.12 1.56 15.97
CA MET A 112 -2.01 1.01 16.73
C MET A 112 -2.46 0.58 18.13
N GLU A 113 -3.33 1.36 18.80
CA GLU A 113 -3.95 0.98 20.07
C GLU A 113 -4.74 -0.32 19.92
N GLN A 114 -5.64 -0.40 18.94
CA GLN A 114 -6.38 -1.64 18.65
C GLN A 114 -5.46 -2.83 18.36
N LEU A 115 -4.38 -2.63 17.60
CA LEU A 115 -3.41 -3.69 17.33
C LEU A 115 -2.75 -4.20 18.62
N MET A 116 -2.44 -3.29 19.55
CA MET A 116 -1.83 -3.66 20.83
C MET A 116 -2.75 -4.52 21.70
N ASP A 117 -4.07 -4.38 21.59
CA ASP A 117 -5.03 -5.29 22.24
C ASP A 117 -4.86 -6.72 21.75
N TYR A 118 -4.71 -6.94 20.43
CA TYR A 118 -4.43 -8.26 19.87
C TYR A 118 -3.07 -8.80 20.29
N VAL A 119 -2.05 -7.94 20.45
CA VAL A 119 -0.73 -8.35 20.96
C VAL A 119 -0.87 -8.87 22.40
N ILE A 120 -1.72 -8.26 23.22
CA ILE A 120 -1.99 -8.71 24.59
C ILE A 120 -2.65 -10.10 24.61
N GLU A 121 -3.51 -10.41 23.63
CA GLU A 121 -4.14 -11.74 23.47
C GLU A 121 -3.16 -12.86 23.06
N ILE A 122 -1.91 -12.55 22.70
CA ILE A 122 -0.88 -13.57 22.41
C ILE A 122 -0.37 -14.14 23.75
N GLU A 123 -0.87 -15.31 24.15
CA GLU A 123 -0.52 -15.99 25.40
C GLU A 123 0.89 -16.63 25.38
N ASN A 124 1.37 -17.07 24.22
CA ASN A 124 2.73 -17.59 24.11
C ASN A 124 3.74 -16.45 24.32
N ALA A 125 4.50 -16.52 25.43
CA ALA A 125 5.40 -15.46 25.86
C ALA A 125 6.51 -15.13 24.85
N ASN A 126 7.05 -16.14 24.17
CA ASN A 126 8.13 -15.96 23.19
C ASN A 126 7.61 -15.27 21.91
N LEU A 127 6.46 -15.72 21.38
CA LEU A 127 5.80 -15.06 20.25
C LEU A 127 5.44 -13.61 20.59
N GLN A 128 4.79 -13.38 21.73
CA GLN A 128 4.41 -12.04 22.16
C GLN A 128 5.64 -11.14 22.29
N ARG A 129 6.73 -11.65 22.88
CA ARG A 129 7.99 -10.92 23.04
C ARG A 129 8.60 -10.55 21.68
N ILE A 130 8.66 -11.49 20.73
CA ILE A 130 9.15 -11.23 19.37
C ILE A 130 8.33 -10.13 18.70
N ILE A 131 7.00 -10.23 18.74
CA ILE A 131 6.11 -9.24 18.14
C ILE A 131 6.29 -7.85 18.76
N ARG A 132 6.36 -7.75 20.10
CA ARG A 132 6.60 -6.46 20.77
C ARG A 132 7.94 -5.84 20.38
N LEU A 133 9.00 -6.65 20.24
CA LEU A 133 10.33 -6.18 19.84
C LEU A 133 10.34 -5.70 18.40
N LEU A 134 9.69 -6.41 17.49
CA LEU A 134 9.52 -6.01 16.09
C LEU A 134 8.73 -4.70 15.96
N LEU A 135 7.58 -4.61 16.62
CA LEU A 135 6.76 -3.39 16.65
C LEU A 135 7.55 -2.22 17.23
N LYS A 136 8.31 -2.42 18.32
CA LYS A 136 9.18 -1.38 18.88
C LYS A 136 10.25 -0.92 17.88
N LYS A 137 10.84 -1.84 17.13
CA LYS A 137 11.89 -1.55 16.14
C LYS A 137 11.36 -0.80 14.92
N TYR A 138 10.13 -1.09 14.50
CA TYR A 138 9.55 -0.60 13.25
C TYR A 138 8.30 0.27 13.40
N ALA A 139 7.96 0.71 14.62
CA ALA A 139 6.68 1.36 14.94
C ALA A 139 6.29 2.45 13.94
N HIS A 140 7.16 3.44 13.76
CA HIS A 140 6.90 4.56 12.87
C HIS A 140 6.66 4.11 11.43
N GLN A 141 7.56 3.30 10.86
CA GLN A 141 7.40 2.81 9.49
C GLN A 141 6.13 1.97 9.34
N PHE A 142 5.87 1.07 10.28
CA PHE A 142 4.70 0.19 10.25
C PHE A 142 3.37 0.97 10.26
N MET A 143 3.32 2.09 10.99
CA MET A 143 2.14 2.97 11.05
C MET A 143 1.88 3.74 9.77
N VAL A 144 2.91 4.12 9.00
CA VAL A 144 2.73 5.03 7.85
C VAL A 144 2.89 4.36 6.49
N TYR A 145 3.53 3.19 6.41
CA TYR A 145 3.82 2.52 5.14
C TYR A 145 2.55 1.94 4.48
N PRO A 146 2.50 1.90 3.14
CA PRO A 146 1.46 1.16 2.42
C PRO A 146 1.70 -0.35 2.51
N ALA A 147 0.64 -1.15 2.31
CA ALA A 147 0.79 -2.60 2.22
C ALA A 147 1.20 -3.05 0.81
N ALA A 148 1.03 -2.22 -0.23
CA ALA A 148 1.50 -2.55 -1.58
C ALA A 148 1.86 -1.30 -2.37
N SER A 149 2.66 -1.47 -3.42
CA SER A 149 3.01 -0.36 -4.33
C SER A 149 1.84 0.07 -5.23
N SER A 150 0.93 -0.83 -5.61
CA SER A 150 -0.14 -0.50 -6.58
C SER A 150 -1.49 -1.19 -6.37
N ASN A 151 -1.53 -2.33 -5.68
CA ASN A 151 -2.70 -3.21 -5.65
C ASN A 151 -3.68 -2.85 -4.51
N HIS A 152 -3.59 -3.58 -3.39
CA HIS A 152 -4.42 -3.42 -2.20
C HIS A 152 -3.70 -2.55 -1.17
N HIS A 153 -4.44 -1.76 -0.40
CA HIS A 153 -3.88 -0.94 0.69
C HIS A 153 -2.65 -0.09 0.29
N ASN A 154 -2.63 0.42 -0.95
CA ASN A 154 -1.50 1.19 -1.49
C ASN A 154 -1.55 2.68 -1.11
N PHE A 155 -1.98 2.93 0.13
CA PHE A 155 -2.21 4.24 0.72
C PHE A 155 -1.48 4.36 2.06
N VAL A 156 -1.37 5.59 2.59
CA VAL A 156 -0.68 5.84 3.86
C VAL A 156 -1.39 5.08 4.99
N SER A 157 -0.59 4.46 5.85
CA SER A 157 -1.07 3.57 6.93
C SER A 157 -1.80 2.32 6.43
N GLY A 158 -1.61 1.97 5.15
CA GLY A 158 -2.22 0.81 4.53
C GLY A 158 -1.76 -0.51 5.13
N LEU A 159 -0.47 -0.62 5.50
CA LEU A 159 0.09 -1.82 6.12
C LEU A 159 -0.55 -2.12 7.48
N LEU A 160 -0.58 -1.12 8.38
CA LEU A 160 -1.22 -1.24 9.68
C LEU A 160 -2.73 -1.56 9.54
N PHE A 161 -3.42 -0.87 8.62
CA PHE A 161 -4.84 -1.11 8.39
C PHE A 161 -5.11 -2.55 7.91
N HIS A 162 -4.31 -3.05 6.95
CA HIS A 162 -4.37 -4.43 6.45
C HIS A 162 -4.18 -5.46 7.57
N VAL A 163 -3.14 -5.31 8.40
CA VAL A 163 -2.91 -6.20 9.54
C VAL A 163 -4.09 -6.16 10.53
N LEU A 164 -4.64 -4.98 10.80
CA LEU A 164 -5.75 -4.84 11.74
C LEU A 164 -7.04 -5.48 11.22
N THR A 165 -7.36 -5.35 9.93
CA THR A 165 -8.54 -6.01 9.33
C THR A 165 -8.36 -7.52 9.28
N MET A 166 -7.16 -8.02 8.99
CA MET A 166 -6.84 -9.46 9.10
C MET A 166 -6.99 -9.99 10.53
N LEU A 167 -6.55 -9.25 11.56
CA LEU A 167 -6.73 -9.65 12.96
C LEU A 167 -8.20 -9.75 13.36
N LYS A 168 -9.05 -8.84 12.87
CA LYS A 168 -10.51 -8.91 13.09
C LYS A 168 -11.11 -10.17 12.46
N GLN A 169 -10.67 -10.53 11.25
CA GLN A 169 -11.08 -11.79 10.60
C GLN A 169 -10.57 -13.02 11.38
N ALA A 170 -9.30 -13.02 11.78
CA ALA A 170 -8.67 -14.10 12.55
C ALA A 170 -9.38 -14.32 13.88
N LYS A 171 -9.78 -13.25 14.57
CA LYS A 171 -10.55 -13.36 15.81
C LYS A 171 -11.85 -14.12 15.60
N ALA A 172 -12.64 -13.73 14.60
CA ALA A 172 -13.90 -14.41 14.27
C ALA A 172 -13.67 -15.88 13.88
N LEU A 173 -12.61 -16.16 13.12
CA LEU A 173 -12.26 -17.51 12.69
C LEU A 173 -11.77 -18.38 13.85
N CYS A 174 -11.02 -17.84 14.81
CA CYS A 174 -10.63 -18.53 16.03
C CYS A 174 -11.85 -18.87 16.92
N ASP A 175 -12.88 -18.02 16.93
CA ASP A 175 -14.11 -18.28 17.68
C ASP A 175 -14.93 -19.42 17.03
N ILE A 176 -14.87 -19.58 15.69
CA ILE A 176 -15.51 -20.68 14.94
C ILE A 176 -14.68 -21.98 14.99
N TYR A 177 -13.37 -21.87 14.87
CA TYR A 177 -12.42 -22.97 14.80
C TYR A 177 -11.49 -22.96 16.03
N PRO A 178 -11.97 -23.40 17.21
CA PRO A 178 -11.22 -23.30 18.46
C PRO A 178 -9.94 -24.16 18.50
N THR A 179 -9.74 -25.04 17.52
CA THR A 179 -8.50 -25.81 17.36
C THR A 179 -7.36 -25.01 16.73
N LEU A 180 -7.61 -23.79 16.26
CA LEU A 180 -6.57 -22.88 15.79
C LEU A 180 -5.76 -22.33 16.96
N ASN A 181 -4.44 -22.31 16.83
CA ASN A 181 -3.58 -21.64 17.77
C ASN A 181 -3.65 -20.12 17.57
N ARG A 182 -4.45 -19.44 18.41
CA ARG A 182 -4.66 -17.99 18.37
C ARG A 182 -3.34 -17.21 18.48
N SER A 183 -2.43 -17.63 19.36
CA SER A 183 -1.13 -16.96 19.56
C SER A 183 -0.27 -16.99 18.30
N LEU A 184 -0.16 -18.16 17.65
CA LEU A 184 0.62 -18.30 16.42
C LEU A 184 -0.01 -17.58 15.24
N LEU A 185 -1.34 -17.67 15.09
CA LEU A 185 -2.06 -16.99 14.00
C LEU A 185 -1.93 -15.47 14.14
N TYR A 186 -2.18 -14.89 15.32
CA TYR A 186 -2.06 -13.45 15.53
C TYR A 186 -0.62 -12.97 15.35
N ALA A 187 0.37 -13.69 15.89
CA ALA A 187 1.77 -13.36 15.68
C ALA A 187 2.16 -13.42 14.20
N GLY A 188 1.71 -14.46 13.48
CA GLY A 188 1.89 -14.59 12.05
C GLY A 188 1.31 -13.41 11.27
N ILE A 189 0.07 -13.03 11.56
CA ILE A 189 -0.60 -11.88 10.92
C ILE A 189 0.13 -10.57 11.20
N ILE A 190 0.55 -10.31 12.44
CA ILE A 190 1.23 -9.05 12.75
C ILE A 190 2.59 -8.97 12.06
N ALA A 191 3.30 -10.09 11.95
CA ALA A 191 4.65 -10.11 11.40
C ALA A 191 4.72 -10.22 9.87
N HIS A 192 3.80 -10.95 9.21
CA HIS A 192 4.01 -11.47 7.84
C HIS A 192 4.53 -10.44 6.83
N ASP A 193 3.95 -9.25 6.84
CA ASP A 193 4.23 -8.18 5.89
C ASP A 193 5.12 -7.07 6.44
N MET A 194 5.56 -7.16 7.69
CA MET A 194 6.36 -6.08 8.30
C MET A 194 7.72 -5.90 7.61
N GLY A 195 8.21 -6.89 6.84
CA GLY A 195 9.38 -6.74 5.96
C GLY A 195 9.21 -5.66 4.89
N LYS A 196 7.98 -5.22 4.59
CA LYS A 196 7.69 -4.13 3.65
C LYS A 196 8.32 -2.81 4.06
N VAL A 197 8.59 -2.61 5.35
CA VAL A 197 9.28 -1.41 5.85
C VAL A 197 10.72 -1.28 5.32
N LYS A 198 11.31 -2.37 4.82
CA LYS A 198 12.61 -2.39 4.14
C LYS A 198 12.50 -2.63 2.64
N GLU A 199 11.50 -3.40 2.20
CA GLU A 199 11.26 -3.66 0.77
C GLU A 199 10.92 -2.38 0.01
N LEU A 200 10.23 -1.45 0.68
CA LEU A 200 9.68 -0.23 0.10
C LEU A 200 10.46 1.01 0.54
N SER A 201 10.59 1.99 -0.37
CA SER A 201 11.39 3.20 -0.15
C SER A 201 10.79 4.18 0.86
N GLY A 202 9.48 4.10 1.12
CA GLY A 202 8.79 5.04 2.00
C GLY A 202 7.27 5.04 1.80
N PRO A 203 6.53 5.88 2.53
CA PRO A 203 5.07 5.91 2.52
C PRO A 203 4.44 6.63 1.32
N VAL A 204 5.22 7.45 0.61
CA VAL A 204 4.77 8.28 -0.52
C VAL A 204 5.60 7.95 -1.75
N ALA A 205 4.97 7.96 -2.92
CA ALA A 205 5.64 7.68 -4.20
C ALA A 205 6.51 6.40 -4.17
N THR A 206 6.02 5.40 -3.45
CA THR A 206 6.77 4.23 -3.04
C THR A 206 7.35 3.46 -4.22
N THR A 207 8.64 3.18 -4.14
CA THR A 207 9.36 2.30 -5.06
C THR A 207 10.02 1.15 -4.29
N TYR A 208 10.42 0.09 -4.99
CA TYR A 208 11.16 -1.01 -4.36
C TYR A 208 12.62 -0.61 -4.13
N THR A 209 13.14 -0.91 -2.94
CA THR A 209 14.56 -0.76 -2.62
C THR A 209 15.38 -1.83 -3.37
N VAL A 210 16.71 -1.67 -3.41
CA VAL A 210 17.59 -2.71 -3.98
C VAL A 210 17.46 -4.01 -3.20
N GLU A 211 17.47 -3.93 -1.87
CA GLU A 211 17.26 -5.08 -0.99
C GLU A 211 15.88 -5.71 -1.21
N GLY A 212 14.83 -4.89 -1.32
CA GLY A 212 13.47 -5.33 -1.61
C GLY A 212 13.34 -6.09 -2.94
N ASN A 213 13.93 -5.57 -4.01
CA ASN A 213 13.90 -6.24 -5.31
C ASN A 213 14.68 -7.56 -5.34
N LEU A 214 15.76 -7.68 -4.56
CA LEU A 214 16.61 -8.87 -4.56
C LEU A 214 16.14 -9.95 -3.59
N LEU A 215 15.56 -9.57 -2.43
CA LEU A 215 15.23 -10.50 -1.34
C LEU A 215 13.73 -10.68 -1.14
N GLY A 216 12.94 -9.62 -1.33
CA GLY A 216 11.52 -9.56 -1.00
C GLY A 216 11.22 -9.51 0.49
N HIS A 217 10.08 -8.91 0.87
CA HIS A 217 9.67 -8.74 2.26
C HIS A 217 9.57 -10.07 3.03
N ILE A 218 9.17 -11.17 2.37
CA ILE A 218 9.04 -12.51 2.97
C ILE A 218 10.37 -12.96 3.59
N SER A 219 11.44 -12.94 2.79
CA SER A 219 12.77 -13.38 3.22
C SER A 219 13.33 -12.42 4.27
N ILE A 220 13.22 -11.11 4.01
CA ILE A 220 13.64 -10.05 4.92
C ILE A 220 12.99 -10.23 6.30
N MET A 221 11.70 -10.52 6.34
CA MET A 221 10.95 -10.62 7.59
C MET A 221 11.25 -11.92 8.35
N SER A 222 11.44 -13.04 7.63
CA SER A 222 11.94 -14.28 8.25
C SER A 222 13.29 -14.06 8.92
N ASP A 223 14.18 -13.30 8.29
CA ASP A 223 15.51 -12.99 8.82
C ASP A 223 15.43 -12.04 10.02
N GLU A 224 14.54 -11.04 9.99
CA GLU A 224 14.30 -10.15 11.13
C GLU A 224 13.78 -10.90 12.36
N VAL A 225 12.85 -11.86 12.18
CA VAL A 225 12.42 -12.73 13.30
C VAL A 225 13.59 -13.54 13.85
N ALA A 226 14.42 -14.13 12.99
CA ALA A 226 15.57 -14.90 13.43
C ALA A 226 16.61 -14.04 14.18
N ASN A 227 16.84 -12.81 13.72
CA ASN A 227 17.76 -11.87 14.35
C ASN A 227 17.25 -11.41 15.71
N ILE A 228 15.99 -10.99 15.82
CA ILE A 228 15.37 -10.63 17.11
C ILE A 228 15.45 -11.79 18.10
N ALA A 229 15.14 -13.01 17.66
CA ALA A 229 15.22 -14.18 18.52
C ALA A 229 16.65 -14.40 19.05
N ARG A 230 17.66 -14.30 18.17
CA ARG A 230 19.08 -14.46 18.54
C ARG A 230 19.56 -13.36 19.49
N GLU A 231 19.29 -12.09 19.17
CA GLU A 231 19.72 -10.93 19.95
C GLU A 231 19.16 -10.94 21.38
N HIS A 232 17.97 -11.50 21.55
CA HIS A 232 17.26 -11.50 22.83
C HIS A 232 17.24 -12.86 23.54
N ASN A 233 18.02 -13.84 23.05
CA ASN A 233 18.09 -15.21 23.56
C ASN A 233 16.70 -15.84 23.70
N ILE A 234 15.87 -15.70 22.67
CA ILE A 234 14.55 -16.32 22.58
C ILE A 234 14.72 -17.64 21.83
N GLU A 235 14.58 -18.74 22.55
CA GLU A 235 14.68 -20.10 22.02
C GLU A 235 13.31 -20.77 22.05
N GLY A 236 13.10 -21.73 21.16
CA GLY A 236 11.85 -22.51 21.09
C GLY A 236 11.43 -22.80 19.66
N GLU A 237 10.54 -23.80 19.52
CA GLU A 237 9.98 -24.20 18.23
C GLU A 237 9.14 -23.07 17.61
N GLU A 238 8.50 -22.25 18.44
CA GLU A 238 7.67 -21.12 18.03
C GLU A 238 8.39 -20.10 17.14
N VAL A 239 9.72 -19.94 17.30
CA VAL A 239 10.52 -19.08 16.42
C VAL A 239 10.54 -19.65 15.00
N MET A 240 10.74 -20.96 14.88
CA MET A 240 10.72 -21.66 13.60
C MET A 240 9.31 -21.64 13.00
N LEU A 241 8.27 -21.88 13.80
CA LEU A 241 6.88 -21.86 13.33
C LEU A 241 6.47 -20.47 12.85
N LEU A 242 6.81 -19.40 13.57
CA LEU A 242 6.53 -18.03 13.13
C LEU A 242 7.24 -17.70 11.81
N ARG A 243 8.50 -18.13 11.65
CA ARG A 243 9.20 -18.00 10.37
C ARG A 243 8.51 -18.80 9.26
N HIS A 244 8.00 -19.99 9.53
CA HIS A 244 7.22 -20.76 8.56
C HIS A 244 5.93 -20.04 8.16
N MET A 245 5.21 -19.44 9.11
CA MET A 245 4.03 -18.61 8.84
C MET A 245 4.37 -17.51 7.82
N ILE A 246 5.46 -16.76 8.05
CA ILE A 246 5.93 -15.69 7.16
C ILE A 246 6.34 -16.26 5.80
N LEU A 247 7.16 -17.31 5.76
CA LEU A 247 7.68 -17.88 4.51
C LEU A 247 6.59 -18.48 3.61
N SER A 248 5.44 -18.84 4.18
CA SER A 248 4.38 -19.52 3.45
C SER A 248 3.10 -18.73 3.23
N HIS A 249 3.01 -17.49 3.72
CA HIS A 249 1.74 -16.77 3.79
C HIS A 249 1.10 -16.43 2.42
N HIS A 250 1.88 -16.20 1.35
CA HIS A 250 1.28 -16.06 0.03
C HIS A 250 0.68 -17.37 -0.51
N GLY A 251 0.92 -18.52 0.13
CA GLY A 251 0.20 -19.77 -0.12
C GLY A 251 0.56 -20.53 -1.38
N LYS A 252 1.31 -19.91 -2.31
CA LYS A 252 1.70 -20.50 -3.60
C LYS A 252 3.11 -20.09 -4.00
N TYR A 253 3.82 -21.00 -4.66
CA TYR A 253 5.16 -20.71 -5.20
C TYR A 253 5.12 -19.60 -6.24
N GLU A 254 4.08 -19.57 -7.07
CA GLU A 254 3.86 -18.56 -8.11
C GLU A 254 3.61 -17.16 -7.54
N TYR A 255 3.22 -17.06 -6.26
CA TYR A 255 3.07 -15.79 -5.56
C TYR A 255 4.34 -15.39 -4.80
N GLY A 256 5.42 -16.16 -4.90
CA GLY A 256 6.72 -15.84 -4.32
C GLY A 256 6.99 -16.44 -2.95
N SER A 257 6.09 -17.26 -2.39
CA SER A 257 6.37 -17.99 -1.15
C SER A 257 7.48 -19.03 -1.34
N PRO A 258 8.55 -19.04 -0.52
CA PRO A 258 9.55 -20.10 -0.55
C PRO A 258 9.02 -21.50 -0.19
N LYS A 259 7.92 -21.57 0.57
CA LYS A 259 7.25 -22.83 0.98
C LYS A 259 5.73 -22.67 0.94
N LEU A 260 5.02 -23.77 0.75
CA LEU A 260 3.57 -23.80 0.94
C LEU A 260 3.22 -23.83 2.44
N PRO A 261 2.00 -23.44 2.84
CA PRO A 261 1.55 -23.61 4.21
C PRO A 261 1.58 -25.09 4.61
N MET A 262 2.06 -25.35 5.83
CA MET A 262 2.21 -26.71 6.39
C MET A 262 1.65 -26.77 7.82
N LEU A 263 0.94 -25.72 8.24
CA LEU A 263 0.29 -25.54 9.53
C LEU A 263 -1.13 -25.04 9.26
N LYS A 264 -2.09 -25.37 10.15
CA LYS A 264 -3.46 -24.87 10.02
C LYS A 264 -3.50 -23.35 10.07
N GLU A 265 -2.69 -22.77 10.94
CA GLU A 265 -2.54 -21.34 11.12
C GLU A 265 -1.93 -20.68 9.88
N ALA A 266 -0.95 -21.34 9.23
CA ALA A 266 -0.33 -20.82 8.01
C ALA A 266 -1.32 -20.83 6.83
N GLU A 267 -2.10 -21.90 6.71
CA GLU A 267 -3.17 -22.01 5.71
C GLU A 267 -4.24 -20.94 5.95
N MET A 268 -4.60 -20.72 7.22
CA MET A 268 -5.57 -19.70 7.60
C MET A 268 -5.05 -18.28 7.35
N LEU A 269 -3.78 -18.01 7.67
CA LEU A 269 -3.12 -16.74 7.36
C LEU A 269 -3.18 -16.45 5.86
N HIS A 270 -2.88 -17.44 5.01
CA HIS A 270 -2.97 -17.28 3.56
C HIS A 270 -4.38 -16.89 3.10
N PHE A 271 -5.41 -17.57 3.60
CA PHE A 271 -6.79 -17.23 3.22
C PHE A 271 -7.23 -15.87 3.74
N ILE A 272 -6.88 -15.53 4.98
CA ILE A 272 -7.21 -14.23 5.58
C ILE A 272 -6.57 -13.09 4.77
N ASP A 273 -5.28 -13.21 4.44
CA ASP A 273 -4.56 -12.25 3.60
C ASP A 273 -5.26 -12.10 2.24
N ASN A 274 -5.57 -13.22 1.59
CA ASN A 274 -6.23 -13.20 0.29
C ASN A 274 -7.64 -12.57 0.34
N ILE A 275 -8.42 -12.87 1.38
CA ILE A 275 -9.75 -12.27 1.57
C ILE A 275 -9.61 -10.76 1.73
N ASP A 276 -8.72 -10.30 2.61
CA ASP A 276 -8.53 -8.88 2.90
C ASP A 276 -8.10 -8.11 1.64
N ALA A 277 -7.04 -8.59 0.98
CA ALA A 277 -6.52 -8.01 -0.25
C ALA A 277 -7.59 -7.91 -1.36
N ARG A 278 -8.38 -8.97 -1.56
CA ARG A 278 -9.44 -8.99 -2.58
C ARG A 278 -10.59 -8.05 -2.24
N MET A 279 -11.03 -8.02 -0.99
CA MET A 279 -12.13 -7.14 -0.57
C MET A 279 -11.74 -5.67 -0.72
N GLN A 280 -10.52 -5.29 -0.32
CA GLN A 280 -10.03 -3.94 -0.55
C GLN A 280 -9.92 -3.59 -2.04
N MET A 281 -9.50 -4.54 -2.88
CA MET A 281 -9.49 -4.35 -4.33
C MET A 281 -10.90 -4.20 -4.90
N PHE A 282 -11.89 -4.95 -4.41
CA PHE A 282 -13.28 -4.78 -4.79
C PHE A 282 -13.77 -3.38 -4.45
N ASP A 283 -13.61 -2.94 -3.20
CA ASP A 283 -14.07 -1.63 -2.76
C ASP A 283 -13.46 -0.50 -3.61
N LYS A 284 -12.14 -0.58 -3.87
CA LYS A 284 -11.42 0.39 -4.71
C LYS A 284 -11.95 0.47 -6.14
N HIS A 285 -12.23 -0.67 -6.78
CA HIS A 285 -12.67 -0.69 -8.18
C HIS A 285 -14.17 -0.44 -8.32
N MET A 286 -14.99 -1.02 -7.45
CA MET A 286 -16.45 -0.92 -7.49
C MET A 286 -16.97 0.49 -7.16
N LYS A 287 -16.20 1.28 -6.40
CA LYS A 287 -16.53 2.69 -6.11
C LYS A 287 -16.66 3.53 -7.38
N LYS A 288 -15.90 3.20 -8.43
CA LYS A 288 -15.86 3.92 -9.72
C LYS A 288 -16.89 3.45 -10.75
N VAL A 289 -17.56 2.34 -10.47
CA VAL A 289 -18.53 1.73 -11.40
C VAL A 289 -19.91 2.31 -11.13
N GLU A 290 -20.63 2.67 -12.20
CA GLU A 290 -22.03 3.05 -12.12
C GLU A 290 -22.91 1.81 -11.90
N LYS A 291 -24.05 1.99 -11.24
CA LYS A 291 -25.03 0.92 -11.06
C LYS A 291 -25.46 0.35 -12.41
N GLY A 292 -25.49 -0.98 -12.54
CA GLY A 292 -25.82 -1.68 -13.78
C GLY A 292 -24.65 -1.86 -14.75
N GLN A 293 -23.44 -1.44 -14.38
CA GLN A 293 -22.23 -1.58 -15.21
C GLN A 293 -21.23 -2.58 -14.63
N TYR A 294 -20.21 -2.90 -15.42
CA TYR A 294 -19.08 -3.74 -15.01
C TYR A 294 -17.84 -2.89 -14.76
N THR A 295 -16.96 -3.37 -13.89
CA THR A 295 -15.57 -2.88 -13.82
C THR A 295 -14.86 -3.12 -15.15
N GLU A 296 -13.76 -2.40 -15.38
CA GLU A 296 -12.71 -2.86 -16.29
C GLU A 296 -12.14 -4.21 -15.82
N ARG A 297 -11.34 -4.88 -16.66
CA ARG A 297 -10.66 -6.11 -16.25
C ARG A 297 -9.60 -5.79 -15.20
N ILE A 298 -9.66 -6.49 -14.08
CA ILE A 298 -8.74 -6.28 -12.96
C ILE A 298 -7.71 -7.42 -12.97
N PHE A 299 -6.48 -7.12 -13.42
CA PHE A 299 -5.42 -8.11 -13.60
C PHE A 299 -5.19 -8.96 -12.34
N ALA A 300 -5.07 -8.32 -11.17
CA ALA A 300 -4.83 -9.00 -9.90
C ALA A 300 -6.06 -9.76 -9.33
N LEU A 301 -7.24 -9.65 -9.97
CA LEU A 301 -8.41 -10.51 -9.71
C LEU A 301 -8.64 -11.43 -10.91
N GLU A 302 -7.59 -12.15 -11.31
CA GLU A 302 -7.59 -13.12 -12.40
C GLU A 302 -8.06 -12.53 -13.75
N ASN A 303 -7.78 -11.24 -13.97
CA ASN A 303 -8.18 -10.50 -15.18
C ASN A 303 -9.70 -10.50 -15.43
N ARG A 304 -10.51 -10.60 -14.36
CA ARG A 304 -11.97 -10.66 -14.42
C ARG A 304 -12.61 -9.28 -14.39
N GLN A 305 -13.87 -9.21 -14.81
CA GLN A 305 -14.76 -8.07 -14.63
C GLN A 305 -15.82 -8.39 -13.58
N PHE A 306 -16.27 -7.36 -12.85
CA PHE A 306 -17.23 -7.51 -11.77
C PHE A 306 -18.40 -6.53 -11.95
N TYR A 307 -19.60 -7.04 -11.73
CA TYR A 307 -20.85 -6.31 -11.96
C TYR A 307 -21.27 -5.54 -10.71
N LYS A 308 -21.71 -4.29 -10.88
CA LYS A 308 -22.35 -3.50 -9.81
C LYS A 308 -23.88 -3.55 -9.95
N PRO A 309 -24.59 -4.20 -9.02
CA PRO A 309 -26.05 -4.32 -9.10
C PRO A 309 -26.77 -2.98 -9.17
N VAL A 310 -27.87 -2.94 -9.94
CA VAL A 310 -28.78 -1.77 -9.99
C VAL A 310 -29.54 -1.63 -8.67
N SER A 311 -30.07 -2.74 -8.20
CA SER A 311 -30.79 -2.87 -6.94
C SER A 311 -30.46 -4.23 -6.33
N LEU A 312 -29.51 -4.23 -5.40
CA LEU A 312 -29.48 -5.12 -4.26
C LEU A 312 -29.56 -4.19 -3.04
N ASP A 313 -30.33 -4.61 -2.04
CA ASP A 313 -30.69 -3.93 -0.79
C ASP A 313 -29.84 -2.70 -0.40
#